data_AF-A0A7G8E3Z3-F1
#
_entry.id   AF-A0A7G8E3Z3-F1
#
_cell.length_a   1.000
_cell.length_b   1.000
_cell.length_c   1.000
_cell.angle_alpha   90.00
_cell.angle_beta   90.00
_cell.angle_gamma   90.00
#
_symmetry.space_group_name_H-M   'P 1'
#
loop_
_entity.id
_entity.type
_entity.pdbx_description
1 polymer ?
#
loop_
_entity_poly.entity_id
_entity_poly.type
_entity_poly.pdbx_seq_one_letter_code
_entity_poly.pdbx_strand_id
1 'polypeptide(L)'
;MDRETIQSLIKQCSLGLFDLACAVSGHPSWDLNLPVGVIDARRSKPKLMVSAIGTINSTLKASSTIAHPLMVRLFERFEHVGLEQALTEMKHGEDGEAFCEVWQAYRDERRCGDAPMWSIEDATAFVVQSREAHADREVACVAILPGDPHRIVTFSVPIAFLTRD
;
A
#
# COMPACT_ATOMS: atom_id res chain seq x y z
N MET A 1 14.03 8.93 1.88
CA MET A 1 14.20 7.62 2.54
C MET A 1 13.62 6.50 1.70
N ASP A 2 12.44 6.68 1.08
CA ASP A 2 11.79 5.59 0.34
C ASP A 2 12.51 5.15 -0.95
N ARG A 3 13.26 6.04 -1.61
CA ARG A 3 13.96 5.70 -2.87
C ARG A 3 14.96 4.56 -2.71
N GLU A 4 15.79 4.58 -1.67
CA GLU A 4 16.79 3.52 -1.42
C GLU A 4 16.12 2.20 -1.03
N THR A 5 15.05 2.28 -0.23
CA THR A 5 14.23 1.12 0.12
C THR A 5 13.62 0.49 -1.12
N ILE A 6 12.96 1.29 -1.99
CA ILE A 6 12.36 0.82 -3.24
C ILE A 6 13.42 0.18 -4.15
N GLN A 7 14.58 0.82 -4.32
CA GLN A 7 15.67 0.26 -5.11
C GLN A 7 16.16 -1.08 -4.56
N SER A 8 16.25 -1.23 -3.24
CA SER A 8 16.61 -2.49 -2.59
C SER A 8 15.54 -3.58 -2.84
N LEU A 9 14.26 -3.24 -2.73
CA LEU A 9 13.16 -4.17 -3.01
C LEU A 9 13.16 -4.63 -4.46
N ILE A 10 13.36 -3.72 -5.41
CA ILE A 10 13.43 -4.04 -6.84
C ILE A 10 14.58 -5.04 -7.12
N LYS A 11 15.76 -4.81 -6.53
CA LYS A 11 16.90 -5.72 -6.67
C LYS A 11 16.61 -7.11 -6.11
N GLN A 12 16.03 -7.17 -4.91
CA GLN A 12 15.72 -8.43 -4.23
C GLN A 12 14.60 -9.24 -4.92
N CYS A 13 13.68 -8.57 -5.60
CA CYS A 13 12.56 -9.18 -6.32
C CYS A 13 12.74 -9.19 -7.85
N SER A 14 13.94 -8.90 -8.34
CA SER A 14 14.24 -8.66 -9.77
C SER A 14 13.71 -9.75 -10.70
N LEU A 15 13.93 -11.03 -10.37
CA LEU A 15 13.49 -12.15 -11.22
C LEU A 15 11.96 -12.19 -11.38
N GLY A 16 11.21 -12.03 -10.28
CA GLY A 16 9.75 -12.01 -10.35
C GLY A 16 9.21 -10.72 -10.97
N LEU A 17 9.93 -9.61 -10.82
CA LEU A 17 9.59 -8.35 -11.50
C LEU A 17 9.83 -8.43 -13.01
N PHE A 18 10.82 -9.19 -13.47
CA PHE A 18 11.02 -9.50 -14.88
C PHE A 18 9.82 -10.27 -15.44
N ASP A 19 9.39 -11.36 -14.78
CA ASP A 19 8.23 -12.14 -15.20
C ASP A 19 6.96 -11.27 -15.26
N LEU A 20 6.77 -10.41 -14.25
CA LEU A 20 5.68 -9.45 -14.21
C LEU A 20 5.77 -8.43 -15.35
N ALA A 21 6.95 -7.90 -15.65
CA ALA A 21 7.16 -6.96 -16.75
C ALA A 21 6.83 -7.58 -18.12
N CYS A 22 7.18 -8.86 -18.31
CA CYS A 22 6.77 -9.64 -19.48
C CYS A 22 5.25 -9.77 -19.56
N ALA A 23 4.58 -10.10 -18.45
CA ALA A 23 3.11 -10.21 -18.40
C ALA A 23 2.42 -8.87 -18.70
N VAL A 24 2.89 -7.76 -18.12
CA VAL A 24 2.36 -6.41 -18.38
C VAL A 24 2.58 -6.01 -19.84
N SER A 25 3.74 -6.30 -20.42
CA SER A 25 4.04 -6.00 -21.84
C SER A 25 3.13 -6.76 -22.80
N GLY A 26 2.62 -7.92 -22.40
CA GLY A 26 1.64 -8.70 -23.15
C GLY A 26 0.22 -8.13 -23.12
N HIS A 27 -0.08 -7.14 -22.28
CA HIS A 27 -1.39 -6.50 -22.19
C HIS A 27 -1.49 -5.25 -23.08
N PRO A 28 -2.31 -5.28 -24.16
CA PRO A 28 -2.35 -4.19 -25.14
C PRO A 28 -3.07 -2.93 -24.63
N SER A 29 -3.93 -3.06 -23.63
CA SER A 29 -4.70 -1.97 -23.04
C SER A 29 -4.79 -2.16 -21.54
N TRP A 30 -4.88 -1.06 -20.81
CA TRP A 30 -5.17 -1.09 -19.39
C TRP A 30 -6.61 -1.56 -19.14
N ASP A 31 -6.77 -2.55 -18.27
CA ASP A 31 -8.06 -2.98 -17.72
C ASP A 31 -7.87 -3.51 -16.28
N LEU A 32 -8.96 -3.91 -15.63
CA LEU A 32 -8.92 -4.40 -14.25
C LEU A 32 -8.18 -5.74 -14.09
N ASN A 33 -7.88 -6.46 -15.18
CA ASN A 33 -7.10 -7.70 -15.15
C ASN A 33 -5.59 -7.45 -15.29
N LEU A 34 -5.17 -6.20 -15.53
CA LEU A 34 -3.76 -5.87 -15.65
C LEU A 34 -2.99 -6.34 -14.40
N PRO A 35 -1.89 -7.11 -14.55
CA PRO A 35 -1.13 -7.62 -13.43
C PRO A 35 -0.27 -6.51 -12.82
N VAL A 36 -0.18 -6.51 -11.49
CA VAL A 36 0.64 -5.62 -10.68
C VAL A 36 1.42 -6.37 -9.61
N GLY A 37 2.48 -5.74 -9.13
CA GLY A 37 3.33 -6.29 -8.08
C GLY A 37 2.88 -5.86 -6.70
N VAL A 38 2.76 -6.81 -5.77
CA VAL A 38 2.67 -6.55 -4.33
C VAL A 38 3.89 -7.15 -3.65
N ILE A 39 4.77 -6.29 -3.13
CA ILE A 39 5.98 -6.69 -2.42
C ILE A 39 5.71 -6.60 -0.92
N ASP A 40 5.54 -7.75 -0.27
CA ASP A 40 5.48 -7.82 1.19
C ASP A 40 6.89 -7.86 1.76
N ALA A 41 7.32 -6.74 2.36
CA ALA A 41 8.63 -6.55 2.96
C ALA A 41 8.56 -6.44 4.49
N ARG A 42 7.44 -6.84 5.11
CA ARG A 42 7.30 -6.83 6.59
C ARG A 42 8.26 -7.81 7.28
N ARG A 43 8.69 -8.85 6.55
CA ARG A 43 9.62 -9.89 7.03
C ARG A 43 11.02 -9.67 6.47
N SER A 44 12.02 -10.36 7.05
CA SER A 44 13.43 -10.23 6.69
C SER A 44 13.76 -10.46 5.22
N LYS A 45 12.96 -11.27 4.51
CA LYS A 45 13.06 -11.45 3.05
C LYS A 45 11.77 -10.94 2.38
N PRO A 46 11.86 -9.91 1.52
CA PRO A 46 10.72 -9.44 0.74
C PRO A 46 10.16 -10.53 -0.19
N LYS A 47 8.84 -10.58 -0.30
CA LYS A 47 8.13 -11.51 -1.18
C LYS A 47 7.27 -10.74 -2.18
N LEU A 48 7.56 -10.93 -3.47
CA LEU A 48 6.69 -10.46 -4.55
C LEU A 48 5.50 -11.42 -4.71
N MET A 49 4.32 -10.85 -4.80
CA MET A 49 3.07 -11.49 -5.21
C MET A 49 2.53 -10.73 -6.41
N VAL A 50 1.99 -11.45 -7.39
CA VAL A 50 1.31 -10.84 -8.53
C VAL A 50 -0.18 -10.90 -8.27
N SER A 51 -0.86 -9.77 -8.45
CA SER A 51 -2.31 -9.66 -8.37
C SER A 51 -2.84 -8.85 -9.55
N ALA A 52 -4.13 -8.95 -9.84
CA ALA A 52 -4.78 -8.07 -10.80
C ALA A 52 -5.25 -6.78 -10.11
N ILE A 53 -5.29 -5.67 -10.83
CA ILE A 53 -5.78 -4.38 -10.29
C ILE A 53 -7.17 -4.52 -9.66
N GLY A 54 -8.10 -5.18 -10.34
CA GLY A 54 -9.48 -5.35 -9.87
C GLY A 54 -9.61 -6.21 -8.62
N THR A 55 -8.59 -7.02 -8.29
CA THR A 55 -8.59 -7.93 -7.13
C THR A 55 -7.48 -7.63 -6.13
N ILE A 56 -6.79 -6.50 -6.26
CA ILE A 56 -5.70 -6.13 -5.33
C ILE A 56 -6.17 -6.07 -3.88
N ASN A 57 -7.44 -5.73 -3.66
CA ASN A 57 -8.04 -5.65 -2.33
C ASN A 57 -8.19 -7.01 -1.63
N SER A 58 -8.03 -8.12 -2.37
CA SER A 58 -7.89 -9.45 -1.77
C SER A 58 -6.52 -9.69 -1.14
N THR A 59 -5.50 -8.90 -1.51
CA THR A 59 -4.14 -8.94 -0.96
C THR A 59 -3.88 -7.81 0.04
N LEU A 60 -4.33 -6.59 -0.28
CA LEU A 60 -4.28 -5.41 0.60
C LEU A 60 -5.69 -4.95 0.94
N LYS A 61 -6.16 -5.21 2.15
CA LYS A 61 -7.54 -4.89 2.53
C LYS A 61 -7.77 -3.38 2.57
N ALA A 62 -8.66 -2.88 1.71
CA ALA A 62 -9.13 -1.50 1.79
C ALA A 62 -10.01 -1.30 3.03
N SER A 63 -9.71 -0.27 3.82
CA SER A 63 -10.42 0.10 5.04
C SER A 63 -10.97 1.51 4.91
N SER A 64 -12.30 1.64 5.04
CA SER A 64 -12.97 2.94 5.18
C SER A 64 -12.68 3.59 6.54
N THR A 65 -12.27 2.80 7.54
CA THR A 65 -11.92 3.34 8.85
C THR A 65 -10.60 4.10 8.79
N ILE A 66 -9.59 3.60 8.05
CA ILE A 66 -8.33 4.34 7.83
C ILE A 66 -8.59 5.70 7.17
N ALA A 67 -9.53 5.73 6.23
CA ALA A 67 -9.97 6.93 5.51
C ALA A 67 -10.72 7.96 6.36
N HIS A 68 -11.22 7.56 7.55
CA HIS A 68 -12.10 8.39 8.34
C HIS A 68 -11.36 9.68 8.78
N PRO A 69 -11.98 10.88 8.70
CA PRO A 69 -11.31 12.15 9.02
C PRO A 69 -10.63 12.18 10.40
N LEU A 70 -11.25 11.54 11.41
CA LEU A 70 -10.66 11.43 12.75
C LEU A 70 -9.42 10.51 12.79
N MET A 71 -9.36 9.48 11.96
CA MET A 71 -8.18 8.61 11.85
C MET A 71 -7.05 9.31 11.09
N VAL A 72 -7.38 10.05 10.03
CA VAL A 72 -6.41 10.90 9.32
C VAL A 72 -5.78 11.91 10.28
N ARG A 73 -6.59 12.64 11.06
CA ARG A 73 -6.10 13.56 12.11
C ARG A 73 -5.21 12.86 13.14
N LEU A 74 -5.57 11.64 13.56
CA LEU A 74 -4.74 10.85 14.47
C LEU A 74 -3.38 10.53 13.84
N PHE A 75 -3.35 10.06 12.58
CA PHE A 75 -2.09 9.70 11.91
C PHE A 75 -1.20 10.92 11.67
N GLU A 76 -1.77 12.05 11.28
CA GLU A 76 -1.05 13.33 11.17
C GLU A 76 -0.44 13.73 12.52
N ARG A 77 -1.22 13.60 13.60
CA ARG A 77 -0.75 13.97 14.94
C ARG A 77 0.30 13.01 15.48
N PHE A 78 0.11 11.72 15.24
CA PHE A 78 1.05 10.65 15.59
C PHE A 78 2.46 10.91 15.07
N GLU A 79 2.62 11.40 13.84
CA GLU A 79 3.93 11.73 13.25
C GLU A 79 4.68 12.84 14.01
N HIS A 80 3.96 13.68 14.78
CA HIS A 80 4.54 14.81 15.50
C HIS A 80 4.79 14.54 16.98
N VAL A 81 3.88 13.82 17.64
CA VAL A 81 3.90 13.64 19.11
C VAL A 81 3.93 12.18 19.57
N GLY A 82 3.92 11.24 18.63
CA GLY A 82 3.84 9.81 18.93
C GLY A 82 2.43 9.34 19.31
N LEU A 83 2.26 8.02 19.37
CA LEU A 83 0.94 7.38 19.41
C LEU A 83 0.19 7.65 20.72
N GLU A 84 0.86 7.49 21.87
CA GLU A 84 0.18 7.62 23.17
C GLU A 84 -0.34 9.04 23.40
N GLN A 85 0.47 10.04 23.07
CA GLN A 85 0.07 11.43 23.20
C GLN A 85 -1.03 11.79 22.19
N ALA A 86 -0.89 11.39 20.92
CA ALA A 86 -1.92 11.63 19.90
C ALA A 86 -3.26 10.98 20.27
N LEU A 87 -3.26 9.73 20.77
CA LEU A 87 -4.46 9.06 21.26
C LEU A 87 -5.08 9.80 22.45
N THR A 88 -4.26 10.30 23.38
CA THR A 88 -4.75 11.01 24.56
C THR A 88 -5.42 12.32 24.16
N GLU A 89 -4.78 13.09 23.29
CA GLU A 89 -5.33 14.34 22.76
C GLU A 89 -6.64 14.11 21.99
N MET A 90 -6.69 13.10 21.12
CA MET A 90 -7.88 12.78 20.35
C MET A 90 -9.05 12.31 21.22
N LYS A 91 -8.79 11.51 22.27
CA LYS A 91 -9.84 10.99 23.17
C LYS A 91 -10.44 12.06 24.08
N HIS A 92 -9.68 13.08 24.46
CA HIS A 92 -10.12 14.15 25.35
C HIS A 92 -10.50 15.44 24.59
N GLY A 93 -10.39 15.43 23.26
CA GLY A 93 -10.81 16.52 22.40
C GLY A 93 -12.33 16.59 22.23
N GLU A 94 -12.78 17.59 21.48
CA GLU A 94 -14.20 17.85 21.20
C GLU A 94 -14.92 16.65 20.55
N ASP A 95 -14.22 15.94 19.66
CA ASP A 95 -14.73 14.75 18.95
C ASP A 95 -14.42 13.42 19.69
N GLY A 96 -14.10 13.46 20.99
CA GLY A 96 -13.50 12.35 21.73
C GLY A 96 -14.32 11.05 21.75
N GLU A 97 -15.63 11.14 21.96
CA GLU A 97 -16.53 9.98 21.96
C GLU A 97 -16.60 9.33 20.57
N ALA A 98 -16.84 10.13 19.52
CA ALA A 98 -16.86 9.66 18.15
C ALA A 98 -15.52 9.06 17.72
N PHE A 99 -14.40 9.66 18.15
CA PHE A 99 -13.07 9.11 17.91
C PHE A 99 -12.90 7.73 18.55
N CYS A 100 -13.39 7.53 19.77
CA CYS A 100 -13.28 6.23 20.45
C CYS A 100 -14.01 5.12 19.69
N GLU A 101 -15.19 5.40 19.12
CA GLU A 101 -15.93 4.44 18.29
C GLU A 101 -15.15 4.06 17.03
N VAL A 102 -14.66 5.06 16.29
CA VAL A 102 -13.88 4.84 15.05
C VAL A 102 -12.56 4.12 15.34
N TRP A 103 -11.88 4.50 16.42
CA TRP A 103 -10.65 3.85 16.86
C TRP A 103 -10.88 2.39 17.25
N GLN A 104 -12.01 2.10 17.92
CA GLN A 104 -12.36 0.73 18.26
C GLN A 104 -12.68 -0.10 17.02
N ALA A 105 -13.44 0.45 16.06
CA ALA A 105 -13.68 -0.20 14.77
C ALA A 105 -12.37 -0.52 14.04
N TYR A 106 -11.42 0.42 14.00
CA TYR A 106 -10.10 0.21 13.40
C TYR A 106 -9.32 -0.94 14.06
N ARG A 107 -9.35 -1.00 15.39
CA ARG A 107 -8.70 -2.08 16.15
C ARG A 107 -9.35 -3.42 15.88
N ASP A 108 -10.66 -3.47 15.74
CA ASP A 108 -11.38 -4.70 15.47
C ASP A 108 -11.12 -5.18 14.03
N GLU A 109 -11.03 -4.26 13.06
CA GLU A 109 -10.59 -4.59 11.69
C GLU A 109 -9.19 -5.20 11.65
N ARG A 110 -8.28 -4.70 12.50
CA ARG A 110 -6.91 -5.22 12.64
C ARG A 110 -6.83 -6.54 13.39
N ARG A 111 -7.58 -6.69 14.48
CA ARG A 111 -7.58 -7.92 15.29
C ARG A 111 -8.11 -9.11 14.51
N CYS A 112 -9.03 -8.88 13.59
CA CYS A 112 -9.62 -9.91 12.75
C CYS A 112 -8.76 -10.33 11.55
N GLY A 113 -7.58 -9.73 11.32
CA GLY A 113 -6.74 -10.11 10.17
C GLY A 113 -5.26 -9.77 10.29
N ASP A 114 -4.41 -10.72 9.89
CA ASP A 114 -2.96 -10.52 9.68
C ASP A 114 -2.66 -9.84 8.31
N ALA A 115 -3.73 -9.51 7.58
CA ALA A 115 -3.69 -8.94 6.24
C ALA A 115 -3.28 -7.46 6.31
N PRO A 116 -2.36 -7.03 5.43
CA PRO A 116 -2.02 -5.62 5.30
C PRO A 116 -3.25 -4.83 4.87
N MET A 117 -3.43 -3.64 5.44
CA MET A 117 -4.55 -2.74 5.16
C MET A 117 -4.06 -1.38 4.69
N TRP A 118 -4.84 -0.75 3.83
CA TRP A 118 -4.67 0.63 3.34
C TRP A 118 -6.02 1.35 3.29
N SER A 119 -6.01 2.66 3.08
CA SER A 119 -7.24 3.43 2.90
C SER A 119 -7.91 3.11 1.55
N ILE A 120 -9.21 3.43 1.45
CA ILE A 120 -9.94 3.32 0.17
C ILE A 120 -9.38 4.34 -0.85
N GLU A 121 -8.92 5.49 -0.36
CA GLU A 121 -8.30 6.54 -1.13
C GLU A 121 -6.98 6.06 -1.74
N ASP A 122 -6.12 5.39 -0.96
CA ASP A 122 -4.88 4.80 -1.46
C ASP A 122 -5.16 3.74 -2.53
N ALA A 123 -6.18 2.91 -2.31
CA ALA A 123 -6.60 1.90 -3.28
C ALA A 123 -7.04 2.54 -4.60
N THR A 124 -7.84 3.60 -4.52
CA THR A 124 -8.34 4.34 -5.68
C THR A 124 -7.20 5.07 -6.40
N ALA A 125 -6.30 5.70 -5.65
CA ALA A 125 -5.12 6.36 -6.19
C ALA A 125 -4.20 5.37 -6.91
N PHE A 126 -4.04 4.16 -6.38
CA PHE A 126 -3.24 3.13 -7.03
C PHE A 126 -3.85 2.63 -8.35
N VAL A 127 -5.18 2.53 -8.45
CA VAL A 127 -5.85 2.22 -9.73
C VAL A 127 -5.48 3.27 -10.78
N VAL A 128 -5.54 4.56 -10.43
CA VAL A 128 -5.16 5.66 -11.32
C VAL A 128 -3.68 5.58 -11.69
N GLN A 129 -2.80 5.40 -10.71
CA GLN A 129 -1.36 5.25 -10.92
C GLN A 129 -1.05 4.07 -11.85
N SER A 130 -1.75 2.95 -11.72
CA SER A 130 -1.53 1.77 -12.57
C SER A 130 -1.86 2.03 -14.05
N ARG A 131 -2.85 2.88 -14.30
CA ARG A 131 -3.23 3.30 -15.65
C ARG A 131 -2.18 4.19 -16.29
N GLU A 132 -1.64 5.13 -15.51
CA GLU A 132 -0.54 6.00 -15.94
C GLU A 132 0.72 5.18 -16.19
N ALA A 133 1.09 4.30 -15.27
CA ALA A 133 2.23 3.38 -15.41
C ALA A 133 2.13 2.52 -16.67
N HIS A 134 0.96 1.96 -16.97
CA HIS A 134 0.77 1.17 -18.19
C HIS A 134 0.99 1.99 -19.46
N ALA A 135 0.46 3.22 -19.51
CA ALA A 135 0.67 4.14 -20.62
C ALA A 135 2.16 4.47 -20.83
N ASP A 136 2.92 4.59 -19.75
CA ASP A 136 4.35 4.91 -19.74
C ASP A 136 5.26 3.68 -19.91
N ARG A 137 4.70 2.49 -20.15
CA ARG A 137 5.41 1.19 -20.25
C ARG A 137 6.18 0.86 -18.97
N GLU A 138 5.51 1.03 -17.85
CA GLU A 138 6.00 0.72 -16.51
C GLU A 138 5.12 -0.36 -15.84
N VAL A 139 5.69 -0.99 -14.82
CA VAL A 139 5.00 -1.92 -13.94
C VAL A 139 4.61 -1.19 -12.66
N ALA A 140 3.32 -1.11 -12.36
CA ALA A 140 2.85 -0.59 -11.09
C ALA A 140 3.04 -1.60 -9.95
N CYS A 141 3.58 -1.13 -8.83
CA CYS A 141 3.89 -1.93 -7.66
C CYS A 141 3.43 -1.27 -6.36
N VAL A 142 3.06 -2.09 -5.39
CA VAL A 142 2.82 -1.71 -4.00
C VAL A 142 3.82 -2.43 -3.12
N ALA A 143 4.50 -1.71 -2.22
CA ALA A 143 5.33 -2.30 -1.18
C ALA A 143 4.67 -2.13 0.20
N ILE A 144 4.65 -3.23 0.96
CA ILE A 144 4.22 -3.25 2.36
C ILE A 144 5.49 -3.31 3.21
N LEU A 145 5.83 -2.20 3.84
CA LEU A 145 7.04 -2.05 4.64
C LEU A 145 6.77 -2.37 6.12
N PRO A 146 7.80 -2.71 6.90
CA PRO A 146 7.68 -2.89 8.34
C PRO A 146 7.15 -1.62 9.04
N GLY A 147 6.42 -1.81 10.13
CA GLY A 147 5.87 -0.75 10.97
C GLY A 147 4.64 -1.23 11.74
N ASP A 148 4.24 -0.49 12.77
CA ASP A 148 2.93 -0.64 13.43
C ASP A 148 2.32 0.75 13.64
N PRO A 149 1.42 1.21 12.74
CA PRO A 149 0.93 0.56 11.51
C PRO A 149 2.03 0.28 10.48
N HIS A 150 1.91 -0.81 9.71
CA HIS A 150 2.80 -1.05 8.56
C HIS A 150 2.66 0.09 7.55
N ARG A 151 3.77 0.45 6.88
CA ARG A 151 3.77 1.54 5.90
C ARG A 151 3.55 0.98 4.50
N ILE A 152 2.71 1.64 3.71
CA ILE A 152 2.43 1.25 2.33
C ILE A 152 2.99 2.31 1.40
N VAL A 153 3.68 1.87 0.37
CA VAL A 153 4.27 2.75 -0.64
C VAL A 153 3.93 2.21 -2.01
N THR A 154 3.37 3.05 -2.87
CA THR A 154 3.10 2.74 -4.27
C THR A 154 4.19 3.36 -5.14
N PHE A 155 4.59 2.66 -6.21
CA PHE A 155 5.60 3.13 -7.15
C PHE A 155 5.46 2.41 -8.48
N SER A 156 6.13 2.93 -9.50
CA SER A 156 6.17 2.35 -10.83
C SER A 156 7.61 2.05 -11.23
N VAL A 157 7.82 1.01 -12.02
CA VAL A 157 9.15 0.60 -12.48
C VAL A 157 9.14 0.49 -14.00
N PRO A 158 9.99 1.22 -14.73
CA PRO A 158 10.10 1.08 -16.18
C PRO A 158 10.37 -0.37 -16.59
N ILE A 159 9.58 -0.89 -17.53
CA ILE A 159 9.78 -2.26 -18.05
C ILE A 159 11.19 -2.42 -18.61
N ALA A 160 11.69 -1.40 -19.31
CA ALA A 160 13.03 -1.38 -19.86
C ALA A 160 14.14 -1.48 -18.79
N PHE A 161 13.87 -1.17 -17.52
CA PHE A 161 14.83 -1.38 -16.43
C PHE A 161 14.85 -2.84 -15.95
N LEU A 162 13.72 -3.53 -16.06
CA LEU A 162 13.55 -4.91 -15.60
C LEU A 162 14.00 -5.94 -16.64
N THR A 163 13.92 -5.59 -17.94
CA THR A 163 14.23 -6.49 -19.07
C THR A 163 15.59 -6.26 -19.71
N ARG A 164 16.42 -5.37 -19.15
CA ARG A 164 17.81 -5.19 -19.58
C ARG A 164 18.68 -6.25 -18.93
N ASP A 165 19.17 -7.17 -19.76
CA ASP A 165 20.32 -8.03 -19.47
C ASP A 165 21.62 -7.22 -19.36
#